data_AF-A0A6D0F381-F1
#
_entry.id   AF-A0A6D0F381-F1
#
_cell.length_a   1.000
_cell.length_b   1.000
_cell.length_c   1.000
_cell.angle_alpha   90.00
_cell.angle_beta   90.00
_cell.angle_gamma   90.00
#
_symmetry.space_group_name_H-M   'P 1'
#
loop_
_entity.id
_entity.type
_entity.pdbx_description
1 polymer ?
#
loop_
_entity_poly.entity_id
_entity_poly.type
_entity_poly.pdbx_seq_one_letter_code
_entity_poly.pdbx_strand_id
1 'polypeptide(L)' 'TDFEKGFIRAQTISFEDFITYKGEQGAKEAGKMRAEGKDYIVKDGDVMNFLFNV' A
#
# COMPACT_ATOMS: atom_id res chain seq x y z
N THR A 1 -7.24 -7.68 -18.99
CA THR A 1 -6.75 -6.55 -18.19
C THR A 1 -5.71 -7.10 -17.24
N ASP A 2 -4.45 -6.71 -17.45
CA ASP A 2 -3.25 -7.39 -16.91
C ASP A 2 -3.06 -7.32 -15.39
N PHE A 3 -3.90 -6.53 -14.69
CA PHE A 3 -3.86 -6.37 -13.25
C PHE A 3 -4.18 -7.67 -12.46
N GLU A 4 -5.08 -8.54 -12.92
CA GLU A 4 -5.39 -9.78 -12.19
C GLU A 4 -4.29 -10.84 -12.28
N LYS A 5 -3.57 -10.87 -13.41
CA LYS A 5 -2.53 -11.85 -13.71
C LYS A 5 -1.17 -11.46 -13.17
N GLY A 6 -0.86 -10.15 -13.16
CA GLY A 6 0.43 -9.62 -12.71
C GLY A 6 0.49 -9.18 -11.24
N PHE A 7 -0.64 -9.11 -10.51
CA PHE A 7 -0.63 -8.66 -9.13
C PHE A 7 0.22 -9.57 -8.23
N ILE A 8 1.22 -8.98 -7.60
CA ILE A 8 2.04 -9.63 -6.57
C ILE A 8 1.48 -9.26 -5.19
N ARG A 9 1.41 -7.96 -4.89
CA ARG A 9 0.98 -7.41 -3.60
C ARG A 9 0.72 -5.91 -3.69
N ALA A 10 -0.05 -5.36 -2.75
CA ALA A 10 -0.19 -3.92 -2.55
C ALA A 10 0.55 -3.50 -1.27
N GLN A 11 1.32 -2.43 -1.32
CA GLN A 11 1.82 -1.77 -0.11
C GLN A 11 0.83 -0.70 0.30
N THR A 12 0.25 -0.82 1.49
CA THR A 12 -0.81 0.04 1.99
C THR A 12 -0.34 0.82 3.20
N ILE A 13 -0.60 2.13 3.20
CA ILE A 13 -0.34 3.05 4.30
C ILE A 13 -1.61 3.86 4.53
N SER A 14 -2.08 3.94 5.77
CA SER A 14 -3.24 4.78 6.11
C SER A 14 -2.89 6.27 5.91
N PHE A 15 -3.80 7.09 5.40
CA PHE A 15 -3.55 8.52 5.17
C PHE A 15 -3.03 9.25 6.42
N GLU A 16 -3.59 8.93 7.60
CA GLU A 16 -3.14 9.48 8.88
C GLU A 16 -1.66 9.20 9.15
N ASP A 17 -1.22 7.95 8.92
CA ASP A 17 0.18 7.56 9.05
C ASP A 17 1.02 8.26 7.97
N PHE A 18 0.54 8.32 6.72
CA PHE A 18 1.26 8.98 5.63
C PHE A 18 1.55 10.45 5.94
N ILE A 19 0.57 11.18 6.48
CA ILE A 19 0.74 12.58 6.90
C ILE A 19 1.63 12.68 8.15
N THR A 20 1.39 11.84 9.16
CA THR A 20 2.14 11.85 10.42
C THR A 20 3.63 11.61 10.19
N TYR A 21 3.97 10.67 9.32
CA TYR A 21 5.35 10.28 9.03
C TYR A 21 5.94 10.99 7.80
N LYS A 22 5.30 12.08 7.33
CA LYS A 22 5.80 12.95 6.25
C LYS A 22 6.10 12.19 4.95
N GLY A 23 5.23 11.26 4.58
CA GLY A 23 5.25 10.53 3.32
C GLY A 23 5.59 9.04 3.46
N GLU A 24 5.78 8.40 2.31
CA GLU A 24 5.97 6.95 2.21
C GLU A 24 7.22 6.47 2.96
N GLN A 25 8.33 7.19 2.81
CA GLN A 25 9.62 6.76 3.36
C GLN A 25 9.60 6.78 4.90
N GLY A 26 9.05 7.82 5.51
CA GLY A 26 8.91 7.88 6.97
C GLY A 26 7.89 6.85 7.49
N ALA A 27 6.79 6.61 6.77
CA ALA A 27 5.83 5.58 7.16
C ALA A 27 6.42 4.17 7.06
N LYS A 28 7.32 3.93 6.09
CA LYS A 28 8.08 2.70 5.96
C LYS A 28 9.08 2.51 7.10
N GLU A 29 9.85 3.54 7.44
CA GLU A 29 10.80 3.52 8.56
C GLU A 29 10.11 3.34 9.91
N ALA A 30 8.92 3.92 10.07
CA ALA A 30 8.08 3.77 11.26
C ALA A 30 7.34 2.41 11.32
N GLY A 31 7.50 1.53 10.33
CA GLY A 31 6.83 0.23 10.28
C GLY A 31 5.32 0.29 10.06
N LYS A 32 4.80 1.41 9.54
CA LYS A 32 3.37 1.60 9.22
C LYS A 32 2.99 1.18 7.81
N MET A 33 3.98 0.89 6.96
CA MET A 33 3.75 0.32 5.65
C MET A 33 3.37 -1.16 5.76
N ARG A 34 2.13 -1.49 5.39
CA ARG A 34 1.59 -2.85 5.38
C ARG A 34 1.69 -3.44 3.98
N ALA A 35 1.88 -4.75 3.88
CA ALA A 35 1.82 -5.48 2.62
C ALA A 35 0.53 -6.28 2.59
N GLU A 36 -0.39 -5.86 1.74
CA GLU A 36 -1.74 -6.39 1.62
C GLU A 36 -1.86 -7.27 0.36
N GLY A 37 -2.59 -8.38 0.51
CA GLY A 37 -2.84 -9.34 -0.55
C GLY A 37 -4.08 -9.00 -1.39
N LYS A 38 -4.47 -9.94 -2.26
CA LYS A 38 -5.65 -9.77 -3.14
C LYS A 38 -6.98 -9.64 -2.37
N ASP A 39 -7.04 -10.18 -1.15
CA ASP A 39 -8.25 -10.22 -0.32
C ASP A 39 -8.43 -8.97 0.56
N TYR A 40 -7.51 -8.01 0.49
CA TYR A 40 -7.60 -6.80 1.31
C TYR A 40 -8.72 -5.88 0.82
N ILE A 41 -9.63 -5.53 1.73
CA ILE A 41 -10.66 -4.53 1.48
C ILE A 41 -10.06 -3.16 1.76
N VAL A 42 -9.85 -2.41 0.69
CA VAL A 42 -9.36 -1.03 0.72
C VAL A 42 -10.27 -0.17 1.59
N LYS A 43 -9.67 0.60 2.50
CA LYS A 43 -10.39 1.57 3.31
C LYS A 43 -10.23 2.97 2.72
N ASP A 44 -11.21 3.82 2.97
CA ASP A 44 -11.14 5.23 2.58
C ASP A 44 -9.91 5.89 3.22
N GLY A 45 -9.15 6.63 2.41
CA GLY A 45 -7.87 7.20 2.82
C GLY A 45 -6.68 6.22 2.84
N ASP A 46 -6.77 5.00 2.34
CA ASP A 46 -5.58 4.17 2.16
C ASP A 46 -4.73 4.68 0.97
N VAL A 47 -3.46 4.99 1.24
CA VAL A 47 -2.44 5.25 0.24
C VAL A 47 -1.82 3.91 -0.15
N MET A 48 -2.03 3.49 -1.40
CA MET A 48 -1.59 2.18 -1.88
C MET A 48 -0.60 2.28 -3.04
N ASN A 49 0.44 1.46 -2.97
CA ASN A 49 1.38 1.22 -4.05
C ASN A 49 1.24 -0.23 -4.53
N PHE A 50 0.79 -0.44 -5.76
CA PHE A 50 0.54 -1.77 -6.31
C PHE A 50 1.79 -2.29 -7.02
N LEU A 51 2.32 -3.44 -6.55
CA LEU A 51 3.40 -4.13 -7.22
C LEU A 51 2.83 -5.20 -8.15
N PHE A 52 3.10 -5.03 -9.44
CA PHE A 52 2.79 -6.01 -10.47
C PHE A 52 4.05 -6.42 -11.23
N ASN A 53 4.11 -7.67 -11.65
CA ASN A 53 5.09 -8.13 -12.63
C ASN A 53 4.49 -7.97 -14.03
N VAL A 54 5.24 -7.34 -14.93
CA VAL A 54 4.96 -7.30 -16.38
C VAL A 54 5.63 -8.48 -17.07
#